data_AF-A0A543G6C4-F1
#
_entry.id   AF-A0A543G6C4-F1
#
_cell.length_a   1.000
_cell.length_b   1.000
_cell.length_c   1.000
_cell.angle_alpha   90.00
_cell.angle_beta   90.00
_cell.angle_gamma   90.00
#
_symmetry.space_group_name_H-M   'P 1'
#
loop_
_entity.id
_entity.type
_entity.pdbx_description
1 polymer ?
#
loop_
_entity_poly.entity_id
_entity_poly.type
_entity_poly.pdbx_seq_one_letter_code
_entity_poly.pdbx_strand_id
1 'polypeptide(L)' 'MNNFDLLQKETQNIIDLIAQKAYKEANHVLLGTSELLDEMFDLSDDDADLVEITKYQVLLNQLHVKIKQNLQ' A
#
# COMPACT_ATOMS: atom_id res chain seq x y z
N MET A 1 10.40 0.32 -14.61
CA MET A 1 9.60 0.70 -13.44
C MET A 1 10.08 -0.21 -12.33
N ASN A 2 10.73 0.34 -11.31
CA ASN A 2 11.21 -0.47 -10.18
C ASN A 2 10.04 -0.76 -9.21
N ASN A 3 10.27 -1.61 -8.21
CA ASN A 3 9.21 -1.99 -7.27
C ASN A 3 8.69 -0.78 -6.47
N PHE A 4 9.54 0.21 -6.18
CA PHE A 4 9.13 1.45 -5.51
C PHE A 4 8.21 2.34 -6.38
N ASP A 5 8.46 2.44 -7.68
CA ASP A 5 7.58 3.15 -8.61
C ASP A 5 6.19 2.48 -8.65
N LEU A 6 6.17 1.14 -8.62
CA LEU A 6 4.92 0.38 -8.56
C LEU A 6 4.19 0.61 -7.24
N LEU A 7 4.92 0.55 -6.12
CA LEU A 7 4.39 0.78 -4.78
C LEU A 7 3.80 2.19 -4.65
N GLN A 8 4.49 3.21 -5.17
CA GLN A 8 3.99 4.58 -5.21
C GLN A 8 2.71 4.69 -6.04
N LYS A 9 2.71 4.10 -7.24
CA LYS A 9 1.56 4.12 -8.15
C LYS A 9 0.33 3.45 -7.53
N GLU A 10 0.48 2.25 -6.97
CA GLU A 10 -0.65 1.53 -6.38
C GLU A 10 -1.12 2.19 -5.08
N THR A 11 -0.22 2.77 -4.28
CA THR A 11 -0.60 3.59 -3.12
C THR A 11 -1.46 4.79 -3.53
N GLN A 12 -1.09 5.49 -4.61
CA GLN A 12 -1.90 6.59 -5.13
C GLN A 12 -3.26 6.09 -5.67
N ASN A 13 -3.27 4.95 -6.36
CA ASN A 13 -4.51 4.31 -6.84
C ASN A 13 -5.48 4.00 -5.67
N ILE A 14 -4.97 3.48 -4.54
CA ILE A 14 -5.79 3.26 -3.33
C ILE A 14 -6.39 4.58 -2.82
N ILE A 15 -5.59 5.65 -2.76
CA ILE A 15 -6.06 6.98 -2.32
C ILE A 15 -7.15 7.51 -3.26
N ASP A 16 -6.97 7.36 -4.56
CA ASP A 16 -7.93 7.81 -5.57
C ASP A 16 -9.25 7.03 -5.49
N LEU A 17 -9.18 5.71 -5.25
CA LEU A 17 -10.36 4.87 -5.04
C LEU A 17 -11.10 5.25 -3.75
N ILE A 18 -10.37 5.53 -2.66
CA ILE A 18 -10.96 6.07 -1.42
C ILE A 18 -11.66 7.40 -1.69
N ALA A 19 -11.05 8.32 -2.44
CA ALA A 19 -11.65 9.61 -2.79
C ALA A 19 -12.93 9.45 -3.61
N GLN A 20 -12.99 8.42 -4.46
CA GLN A 20 -14.16 8.03 -5.25
C GLN A 20 -15.20 7.20 -4.45
N LYS A 21 -14.94 6.92 -3.15
CA LYS A 21 -15.75 6.04 -2.30
C LYS A 21 -15.85 4.59 -2.81
N ALA A 22 -14.92 4.17 -3.66
CA ALA A 22 -14.78 2.83 -4.21
C ALA A 22 -14.06 1.90 -3.20
N TYR A 23 -14.63 1.76 -2.00
CA TYR A 23 -13.92 1.13 -0.86
C TYR A 23 -13.64 -0.36 -1.03
N LYS A 24 -14.48 -1.08 -1.80
CA LYS A 24 -14.25 -2.50 -2.09
C LYS A 24 -13.09 -2.68 -3.06
N GLU A 25 -13.04 -1.90 -4.15
CA GLU A 25 -11.88 -1.90 -5.04
C GLU A 25 -10.61 -1.45 -4.32
N ALA A 26 -10.69 -0.37 -3.52
CA ALA A 26 -9.55 0.12 -2.74
C ALA A 26 -8.98 -0.98 -1.82
N ASN A 27 -9.85 -1.77 -1.17
CA ASN A 27 -9.43 -2.88 -0.33
C ASN A 27 -8.72 -3.98 -1.13
N HIS A 28 -9.21 -4.31 -2.33
CA HIS A 28 -8.59 -5.32 -3.18
C HIS A 28 -7.18 -4.89 -3.63
N VAL A 29 -7.03 -3.65 -4.09
CA VAL A 29 -5.72 -3.09 -4.48
C VAL A 29 -4.78 -3.02 -3.26
N LEU A 30 -5.29 -2.63 -2.10
CA LEU A 30 -4.51 -2.57 -0.87
C LEU A 30 -3.93 -3.92 -0.46
N LEU A 31 -4.71 -5.00 -0.60
CA LEU A 31 -4.23 -6.36 -0.31
C LEU A 31 -3.05 -6.73 -1.21
N GLY A 32 -3.19 -6.57 -2.53
CA GLY A 32 -2.11 -6.87 -3.47
C GLY A 32 -0.87 -5.97 -3.28
N THR A 33 -1.08 -4.70 -2.93
CA THR A 33 0.02 -3.76 -2.62
C THR A 33 0.74 -4.15 -1.34
N SER A 34 0.03 -4.68 -0.35
CA SER A 34 0.62 -5.17 0.90
C SER A 34 1.45 -6.44 0.65
N GLU A 35 0.97 -7.36 -0.18
CA GLU A 35 1.71 -8.57 -0.59
C GLU A 35 3.03 -8.20 -1.31
N LEU A 36 3.00 -7.24 -2.23
CA LEU A 36 4.21 -6.72 -2.87
C LEU A 36 5.19 -6.13 -1.84
N LEU A 37 4.66 -5.39 -0.87
CA LEU A 37 5.49 -4.74 0.14
C LEU A 37 6.17 -5.74 1.08
N ASP A 38 5.47 -6.84 1.41
CA ASP A 38 6.02 -7.95 2.19
C ASP A 38 7.13 -8.65 1.40
N GLU A 39 6.95 -8.91 0.09
CA GLU A 39 8.01 -9.47 -0.77
C GLU A 39 9.23 -8.54 -0.84
N MET A 40 9.01 -7.22 -0.97
CA MET A 40 10.11 -6.25 -0.95
C MET A 40 10.87 -6.26 0.38
N PHE A 41 10.16 -6.39 1.50
CA PHE A 41 10.77 -6.44 2.83
C PHE A 41 11.61 -7.71 3.01
N ASP A 42 11.09 -8.86 2.59
CA ASP A 42 11.76 -10.16 2.73
C ASP A 42 13.03 -10.28 1.87
N LEU A 43 13.12 -9.51 0.78
CA LEU A 43 14.24 -9.55 -0.17
C LEU A 43 15.28 -8.42 0.05
N SER A 44 14.99 -7.44 0.90
CA SER A 44 15.85 -6.27 1.08
C SER A 44 16.81 -6.43 2.26
N ASP A 45 18.11 -6.28 1.99
CA ASP A 45 19.18 -6.20 3.00
C ASP A 45 19.75 -4.77 3.12
N ASP A 46 19.23 -3.80 2.35
CA ASP A 46 19.69 -2.41 2.35
C ASP A 46 18.89 -1.57 3.35
N ASP A 47 19.58 -0.93 4.29
CA ASP A 47 18.95 -0.14 5.35
C ASP A 47 18.07 1.00 4.81
N ALA A 48 18.46 1.64 3.69
CA ALA A 48 17.69 2.74 3.13
C ALA A 48 16.40 2.24 2.48
N ASP A 49 16.46 1.10 1.79
CA ASP A 49 15.29 0.43 1.24
C ASP A 49 14.35 -0.05 2.35
N LEU A 50 14.87 -0.68 3.41
CA LEU A 50 14.08 -1.12 4.57
C LEU A 50 13.36 0.05 5.24
N VAL A 51 14.04 1.19 5.42
CA VAL A 51 13.43 2.42 5.95
C VAL A 51 12.29 2.91 5.06
N GLU A 52 12.47 2.89 3.73
CA GLU A 52 11.43 3.32 2.81
C GLU A 52 10.24 2.36 2.80
N ILE A 53 10.48 1.04 2.77
CA ILE A 53 9.46 -0.01 2.85
C ILE A 53 8.60 0.16 4.11
N THR A 54 9.21 0.38 5.28
CA THR A 54 8.45 0.58 6.52
C THR A 54 7.57 1.83 6.50
N LYS A 55 7.97 2.92 5.80
CA LYS A 55 7.09 4.09 5.63
C LYS A 55 5.82 3.73 4.86
N TYR A 56 5.96 2.95 3.78
CA TYR A 56 4.80 2.47 3.04
C TYR A 56 3.95 1.51 3.87
N GLN A 57 4.55 0.65 4.72
CA GLN A 57 3.78 -0.25 5.61
C GLN A 57 2.89 0.56 6.56
N VAL A 58 3.42 1.63 7.16
CA VAL A 58 2.65 2.53 8.02
C VAL A 58 1.51 3.20 7.25
N LEU A 59 1.79 3.70 6.03
CA LEU A 59 0.78 4.35 5.20
C LEU A 59 -0.33 3.38 4.77
N LEU A 60 0.00 2.20 4.26
CA LEU A 60 -0.98 1.18 3.87
C LEU A 60 -1.85 0.76 5.05
N ASN A 61 -1.27 0.62 6.25
CA ASN A 61 -2.04 0.35 7.47
C ASN A 61 -3.06 1.46 7.80
N GLN A 62 -2.68 2.73 7.65
CA GLN A 62 -3.61 3.85 7.84
C GLN A 62 -4.74 3.84 6.82
N LEU A 63 -4.43 3.57 5.54
CA LEU A 63 -5.42 3.46 4.47
C LEU A 63 -6.38 2.29 4.73
N HIS A 64 -5.87 1.15 5.20
CA HIS A 64 -6.66 -0.03 5.52
C HIS A 64 -7.68 0.24 6.63
N VAL A 65 -7.27 0.93 7.72
CA VAL A 65 -8.19 1.34 8.79
C VAL A 65 -9.30 2.24 8.23
N LYS A 66 -8.94 3.22 7.40
CA LYS A 66 -9.91 4.14 6.78
C LYS A 66 -10.89 3.41 5.86
N ILE A 67 -10.41 2.47 5.05
CA ILE A 67 -11.25 1.63 4.19
C ILE A 67 -12.22 0.78 5.04
N LYS A 68 -11.71 0.10 6.07
CA LYS A 68 -12.53 -0.74 6.95
C LYS A 68 -13.65 0.03 7.66
N GLN A 69 -13.38 1.27 8.10
CA GLN A 69 -14.39 2.14 8.70
C GLN A 69 -15.53 2.51 7.73
N ASN A 70 -15.30 2.45 6.41
CA ASN A 70 -16.27 2.82 5.38
C ASN A 70 -16.84 1.62 4.61
N LEU A 71 -16.42 0.40 4.93
CA LEU A 71 -17.00 -0.85 4.40
C LEU A 71 -18.17 -1.38 5.25
N GLN A 72 -18.51 -0.70 6.34
CA GLN A 72 -19.62 -1.02 7.25
C GLN A 72 -20.98 -0.62 6.67
#